data_AF-A0AAU3QQA6-F1
#
_entry.id   AF-A0AAU3QQA6-F1
#
_cell.length_a   1.000
_cell.length_b   1.000
_cell.length_c   1.000
_cell.angle_alpha   90.00
_cell.angle_beta   90.00
_cell.angle_gamma   90.00
#
_symmetry.space_group_name_H-M   'P 1'
#
loop_
_entity.id
_entity.type
_entity.pdbx_description
1 polymer ?
#
loop_
_entity_poly.entity_id
_entity_poly.type
_entity_poly.pdbx_seq_one_letter_code
_entity_poly.pdbx_strand_id
1 'polypeptide(L)'
;MRHLAPPRTPAALLLCCSLLLVAAAAVLALAPTARAEDALGRLTLPVTSGKTTDNPAFPRVSTDGACPAENAQQVSLVLAKPAGGTGTLGKTAVGAPFDQGPFSADIPAGKSLESLLRSWVPTGSLDGTYDIRLMCRDAGNVGGKYFPAKIQVTGDSWAVQEAAATTTALTATPAATAPAGTAITLKAAVTPPAAAGKVAFLDGTTELGRADAASGTAELSTKTLERGAHTLTAKFLPADSAAYAESVSAAVPYTVTEAGSSPSPDPSDTGSPTPGTPADLDVTDADGKALEVNPTLTAGQKVLITARGYTRSAKVKVTLADSEAVLPDATANAEGTVSAYAFTVPAKIEDGSYTLTFAEPGTDGHRVEFLFAIGEAPGPDPSPSDSADTDDGGTTDGADGGNGGTATGGSGGGDTATGPLAATGTSALALGTTALALCGLGTAFVMHTRRKGLLRF
;
A
#
# COMPACT_ATOMS: atom_id res chain seq x y z
N MET A 1 -5.98 -72.43 7.46
CA MET A 1 -4.83 -71.67 8.01
C MET A 1 -4.16 -70.95 6.85
N ARG A 2 -4.49 -69.68 6.60
CA ARG A 2 -3.83 -68.83 5.60
C ARG A 2 -2.90 -67.88 6.36
N HIS A 3 -1.59 -68.01 6.13
CA HIS A 3 -0.56 -67.15 6.72
C HIS A 3 -0.69 -65.72 6.16
N LEU A 4 -0.91 -64.75 7.05
CA LEU A 4 -0.72 -63.33 6.77
C LEU A 4 0.78 -63.00 6.77
N ALA A 5 1.26 -62.38 5.70
CA ALA A 5 2.60 -61.81 5.60
C ALA A 5 2.72 -60.52 6.45
N PRO A 6 3.91 -60.19 6.99
CA PRO A 6 4.07 -59.07 7.91
C PRO A 6 4.09 -57.71 7.19
N PRO A 7 3.71 -56.60 7.86
CA PRO A 7 3.65 -55.28 7.26
C PRO A 7 5.06 -54.73 6.99
N ARG A 8 5.22 -54.18 5.78
CA ARG A 8 6.42 -53.46 5.34
C ARG A 8 6.56 -52.14 6.10
N THR A 9 7.82 -51.80 6.35
CA THR A 9 8.37 -50.82 7.28
C THR A 9 7.94 -49.36 7.05
N PRO A 10 7.95 -48.52 8.12
CA PRO A 10 7.56 -47.09 8.09
C PRO A 10 8.48 -46.20 7.22
N ALA A 11 9.61 -46.72 6.74
CA ALA A 11 10.54 -46.01 5.86
C ALA A 11 9.95 -45.71 4.46
N ALA A 12 9.00 -46.53 3.98
CA ALA A 12 8.37 -46.31 2.67
C ALA A 12 7.36 -45.15 2.69
N LEU A 13 6.73 -44.88 3.83
CA LEU A 13 5.78 -43.77 3.98
C LEU A 13 6.51 -42.40 4.01
N LEU A 14 7.68 -42.34 4.66
CA LEU A 14 8.49 -41.12 4.76
C LEU A 14 9.14 -40.73 3.41
N LEU A 15 9.48 -41.71 2.57
CA LEU A 15 9.95 -41.44 1.21
C LEU A 15 8.85 -40.90 0.29
N CYS A 16 7.59 -41.30 0.51
CA CYS A 16 6.45 -40.81 -0.28
C CYS A 16 6.06 -39.37 0.11
N CYS A 17 6.12 -39.02 1.40
CA CYS A 17 5.90 -37.64 1.86
C CYS A 17 6.98 -36.66 1.38
N SER A 18 8.23 -37.10 1.28
CA SER A 18 9.32 -36.24 0.78
C SER A 18 9.25 -36.01 -0.74
N LEU A 19 8.79 -36.98 -1.53
CA LEU A 19 8.52 -36.74 -2.97
C LEU A 19 7.31 -35.82 -3.22
N LEU A 20 6.27 -35.87 -2.37
CA LEU A 20 5.12 -34.97 -2.48
C LEU A 20 5.47 -33.50 -2.12
N LEU A 21 6.37 -33.28 -1.16
CA LEU A 21 6.84 -31.94 -0.80
C LEU A 21 7.76 -31.32 -1.86
N VAL A 22 8.57 -32.12 -2.57
CA VAL A 22 9.40 -31.62 -3.68
C VAL A 22 8.57 -31.36 -4.95
N ALA A 23 7.48 -32.11 -5.17
CA ALA A 23 6.54 -31.83 -6.25
C ALA A 23 5.73 -30.53 -6.00
N ALA A 24 5.38 -30.23 -4.74
CA ALA A 24 4.71 -28.97 -4.38
C ALA A 24 5.64 -27.74 -4.54
N ALA A 25 6.95 -27.89 -4.31
CA ALA A 25 7.92 -26.80 -4.50
C ALA A 25 8.26 -26.55 -5.98
N ALA A 26 8.19 -27.58 -6.85
CA ALA A 26 8.48 -27.43 -8.27
C ALA A 26 7.34 -26.80 -9.09
N VAL A 27 6.11 -26.77 -8.57
CA VAL A 27 4.95 -26.11 -9.23
C VAL A 27 4.94 -24.59 -8.98
N LEU A 28 5.63 -24.08 -7.95
CA LEU A 28 5.72 -22.64 -7.69
C LEU A 28 6.83 -21.90 -8.47
N ALA A 29 7.66 -22.59 -9.25
CA ALA A 29 8.81 -21.99 -9.94
C ALA A 29 8.61 -21.74 -11.45
N LEU A 30 7.41 -21.98 -12.00
CA LEU A 30 7.02 -21.49 -13.33
C LEU A 30 5.70 -20.70 -13.24
N ALA A 31 5.64 -19.71 -12.35
CA ALA A 31 4.76 -18.59 -12.64
C ALA A 31 5.33 -17.91 -13.89
N PRO A 32 4.59 -17.78 -15.00
CA PRO A 32 5.04 -16.93 -16.09
C PRO A 32 5.36 -15.57 -15.48
N THR A 33 6.56 -15.04 -15.75
CA THR A 33 6.97 -13.70 -15.34
C THR A 33 5.80 -12.75 -15.58
N ALA A 34 5.25 -12.21 -14.50
CA ALA A 34 4.05 -11.40 -14.51
C ALA A 34 4.18 -10.30 -15.57
N ARG A 35 3.37 -10.38 -16.63
CA ARG A 35 3.31 -9.38 -17.71
C ARG A 35 2.55 -8.11 -17.29
N ALA A 36 2.65 -7.75 -16.02
CA ALA A 36 1.92 -6.65 -15.42
C ALA A 36 2.37 -5.27 -15.96
N GLU A 37 3.57 -5.17 -16.53
CA GLU A 37 4.10 -3.89 -17.02
C GLU A 37 3.30 -3.29 -18.20
N ASP A 38 2.48 -4.08 -18.91
CA ASP A 38 1.76 -3.62 -20.09
C ASP A 38 0.25 -3.36 -19.88
N ALA A 39 -0.28 -3.59 -18.68
CA ALA A 39 -1.69 -3.31 -18.38
C ALA A 39 -1.92 -1.81 -18.07
N LEU A 40 -2.91 -1.20 -18.72
CA LEU A 40 -3.22 0.24 -18.59
C LEU A 40 -4.32 0.54 -17.55
N GLY A 41 -5.17 -0.43 -17.25
CA GLY A 41 -6.37 -0.25 -16.43
C GLY A 41 -7.32 -1.42 -16.57
N ARG A 42 -8.62 -1.18 -16.41
CA ARG A 42 -9.70 -2.16 -16.56
C ARG A 42 -10.35 -2.12 -17.94
N LEU A 43 -10.63 -3.30 -18.49
CA LEU A 43 -11.54 -3.47 -19.62
C LEU A 43 -12.92 -3.89 -19.09
N THR A 44 -13.95 -3.12 -19.41
CA THR A 44 -15.35 -3.45 -19.12
C THR A 44 -16.06 -3.88 -20.39
N LEU A 45 -16.72 -5.04 -20.31
CA LEU A 45 -17.54 -5.59 -21.38
C LEU A 45 -19.01 -5.36 -21.01
N PRO A 46 -19.76 -4.50 -21.74
CA PRO A 46 -21.16 -4.23 -21.46
C PRO A 46 -22.05 -5.48 -21.55
N VAL A 47 -21.65 -6.43 -22.40
CA VAL A 47 -22.23 -7.78 -22.46
C VAL A 47 -21.40 -8.70 -21.57
N THR A 48 -22.02 -9.20 -20.49
CA THR A 48 -21.35 -10.02 -19.48
C THR A 48 -21.45 -11.52 -19.75
N SER A 49 -22.26 -11.95 -20.71
CA SER A 49 -22.33 -13.34 -21.19
C SER A 49 -22.88 -13.43 -22.60
N GLY A 50 -22.63 -14.56 -23.27
CA GLY A 50 -23.10 -14.80 -24.63
C GLY A 50 -22.80 -16.21 -25.13
N LYS A 51 -23.05 -16.47 -26.41
CA LYS A 51 -22.66 -17.71 -27.09
C LYS A 51 -21.28 -17.58 -27.70
N THR A 52 -20.55 -18.70 -27.77
CA THR A 52 -19.23 -18.75 -28.40
C THR A 52 -19.31 -18.54 -29.92
N THR A 53 -20.48 -18.81 -30.51
CA THR A 53 -20.79 -18.63 -31.93
C THR A 53 -21.20 -17.20 -32.30
N ASP A 54 -21.49 -16.33 -31.32
CA ASP A 54 -21.91 -14.95 -31.59
C ASP A 54 -20.84 -14.19 -32.38
N ASN A 55 -21.27 -13.41 -33.37
CA ASN A 55 -20.38 -12.62 -34.22
C ASN A 55 -20.97 -11.22 -34.49
N PRO A 56 -20.34 -10.14 -34.02
CA PRO A 56 -19.13 -10.12 -33.18
C PRO A 56 -19.41 -10.64 -31.77
N ALA A 57 -18.46 -11.39 -31.18
CA ALA A 57 -18.60 -11.89 -29.81
C ALA A 57 -18.67 -10.76 -28.76
N PHE A 58 -18.03 -9.62 -29.05
CA PHE A 58 -18.00 -8.44 -28.19
C PHE A 58 -18.23 -7.20 -29.05
N PRO A 59 -19.48 -6.78 -29.28
CA PRO A 59 -19.81 -5.68 -30.18
C PRO A 59 -19.34 -4.31 -29.66
N ARG A 60 -19.19 -4.17 -28.34
CA ARG A 60 -18.80 -2.93 -27.69
C ARG A 60 -17.93 -3.21 -26.48
N VAL A 61 -16.99 -2.31 -26.20
CA VAL A 61 -16.10 -2.37 -25.04
C VAL A 61 -15.95 -0.98 -24.42
N SER A 62 -15.62 -0.91 -23.14
CA SER A 62 -15.32 0.34 -22.43
C SER A 62 -14.06 0.18 -21.57
N THR A 63 -13.34 1.27 -21.35
CA THR A 63 -12.15 1.32 -20.49
C THR A 63 -12.33 2.37 -19.40
N ASP A 64 -11.52 2.26 -18.35
CA ASP A 64 -11.40 3.27 -17.26
C ASP A 64 -10.26 4.27 -17.49
N GLY A 65 -9.45 4.07 -18.53
CA GLY A 65 -8.29 4.90 -18.86
C GLY A 65 -8.12 5.15 -20.36
N ALA A 66 -7.07 5.87 -20.69
CA ALA A 66 -6.68 6.23 -22.06
C ALA A 66 -5.63 5.28 -22.62
N CYS A 67 -5.56 5.17 -23.95
CA CYS A 67 -4.39 4.62 -24.63
C CYS A 67 -3.22 5.64 -24.60
N PRO A 68 -1.96 5.18 -24.58
CA PRO A 68 -0.81 6.07 -24.80
C PRO A 68 -0.95 6.80 -26.13
N ALA A 69 -0.62 8.09 -26.16
CA ALA A 69 -0.84 8.95 -27.34
C ALA A 69 -0.17 8.39 -28.60
N GLU A 70 0.99 7.75 -28.47
CA GLU A 70 1.71 7.13 -29.58
C GLU A 70 0.99 5.89 -30.17
N ASN A 71 0.11 5.25 -29.39
CA ASN A 71 -0.63 4.03 -29.75
C ASN A 71 -2.16 4.21 -29.65
N ALA A 72 -2.66 5.43 -29.81
CA ALA A 72 -4.08 5.75 -29.64
C ALA A 72 -4.88 5.79 -30.95
N GLN A 73 -4.32 5.36 -32.08
CA GLN A 73 -4.95 5.53 -33.40
C GLN A 73 -5.97 4.44 -33.72
N GLN A 74 -5.88 3.28 -33.08
CA GLN A 74 -6.89 2.22 -33.16
C GLN A 74 -6.82 1.31 -31.93
N VAL A 75 -7.88 0.55 -31.71
CA VAL A 75 -7.89 -0.52 -30.70
C VAL A 75 -8.18 -1.88 -31.34
N SER A 76 -7.54 -2.92 -30.82
CA SER A 76 -7.73 -4.30 -31.27
C SER A 76 -8.10 -5.18 -30.10
N LEU A 77 -9.28 -5.79 -30.15
CA LEU A 77 -9.70 -6.78 -29.19
C LEU A 77 -9.08 -8.13 -29.57
N VAL A 78 -8.30 -8.68 -28.65
CA VAL A 78 -7.61 -9.95 -28.85
C VAL A 78 -7.88 -10.90 -27.71
N LEU A 79 -7.86 -12.19 -28.01
CA LEU A 79 -7.81 -13.24 -27.01
C LEU A 79 -6.36 -13.67 -26.85
N ALA A 80 -5.88 -13.87 -25.61
CA ALA A 80 -4.56 -14.42 -25.37
C ALA A 80 -4.59 -15.95 -25.44
N LYS A 81 -3.58 -16.53 -26.10
CA LYS A 81 -3.43 -17.98 -26.16
C LYS A 81 -2.73 -18.49 -24.90
N PRO A 82 -3.16 -19.62 -24.31
CA PRO A 82 -2.50 -20.21 -23.13
C PRO A 82 -1.00 -20.51 -23.35
N ALA A 83 -0.63 -20.92 -24.57
CA ALA A 83 0.76 -21.22 -24.96
C ALA A 83 1.57 -19.98 -25.40
N GLY A 84 1.03 -18.77 -25.23
CA GLY A 84 1.64 -17.52 -25.69
C GLY A 84 1.16 -17.06 -27.08
N GLY A 85 1.18 -15.75 -27.28
CA GLY A 85 0.62 -15.08 -28.46
C GLY A 85 -0.84 -14.64 -28.26
N THR A 86 -1.38 -13.94 -29.25
CA THR A 86 -2.77 -13.45 -29.24
C THR A 86 -3.43 -13.69 -30.58
N GLY A 87 -4.76 -13.74 -30.58
CA GLY A 87 -5.57 -13.79 -31.79
C GLY A 87 -6.62 -12.69 -31.79
N THR A 88 -6.76 -12.02 -32.92
CA THR A 88 -7.68 -10.89 -33.04
C THR A 88 -9.12 -11.37 -33.17
N LEU A 89 -9.97 -10.90 -32.25
CA LEU A 89 -11.42 -11.03 -32.29
C LEU A 89 -12.04 -9.91 -33.10
N GLY A 90 -11.48 -8.71 -33.05
CA GLY A 90 -11.94 -7.58 -33.86
C GLY A 90 -11.07 -6.35 -33.64
N LYS A 91 -11.27 -5.31 -34.45
CA LYS A 91 -10.55 -4.05 -34.33
C LYS A 91 -11.40 -2.88 -34.82
N THR A 92 -11.09 -1.69 -34.34
CA THR A 92 -11.74 -0.46 -34.78
C THR A 92 -10.80 0.73 -34.65
N ALA A 93 -10.91 1.66 -35.59
CA ALA A 93 -10.33 3.00 -35.52
C ALA A 93 -11.43 4.07 -35.40
N VAL A 94 -12.70 3.66 -35.37
CA VAL A 94 -13.84 4.58 -35.23
C VAL A 94 -13.85 5.09 -33.79
N GLY A 95 -13.79 6.40 -33.62
CA GLY A 95 -13.67 7.05 -32.30
C GLY A 95 -12.24 7.35 -31.87
N ALA A 96 -11.23 7.05 -32.72
CA ALA A 96 -9.87 7.52 -32.49
C ALA A 96 -9.75 9.06 -32.58
N PRO A 97 -8.77 9.69 -31.90
CA PRO A 97 -7.76 9.05 -31.05
C PRO A 97 -8.32 8.61 -29.70
N PHE A 98 -7.87 7.45 -29.23
CA PHE A 98 -8.23 6.88 -27.92
C PHE A 98 -7.30 7.36 -26.78
N ASP A 99 -6.68 8.54 -26.93
CA ASP A 99 -5.72 9.11 -25.98
C ASP A 99 -6.38 9.90 -24.84
N GLN A 100 -7.70 10.04 -24.88
CA GLN A 100 -8.53 10.56 -23.80
C GLN A 100 -9.30 9.39 -23.17
N GLY A 101 -9.27 9.31 -21.84
CA GLY A 101 -9.94 8.26 -21.05
C GLY A 101 -10.90 8.86 -20.03
N PRO A 102 -11.95 8.13 -19.61
CA PRO A 102 -12.38 6.81 -20.09
C PRO A 102 -13.02 6.86 -21.49
N PHE A 103 -12.96 5.78 -22.26
CA PHE A 103 -13.59 5.71 -23.59
C PHE A 103 -14.36 4.41 -23.83
N SER A 104 -15.24 4.44 -24.83
CA SER A 104 -15.94 3.26 -25.36
C SER A 104 -15.67 3.11 -26.84
N ALA A 105 -15.57 1.87 -27.31
CA ALA A 105 -15.33 1.57 -28.72
C ALA A 105 -16.29 0.48 -29.21
N ASP A 106 -16.91 0.71 -30.37
CA ASP A 106 -17.71 -0.29 -31.07
C ASP A 106 -16.81 -1.12 -31.99
N ILE A 107 -16.97 -2.44 -31.94
CA ILE A 107 -16.22 -3.43 -32.72
C ILE A 107 -17.19 -4.10 -33.70
N PRO A 108 -17.54 -3.43 -34.81
CA PRO A 108 -18.62 -3.86 -35.71
C PRO A 108 -18.26 -5.07 -36.56
N ALA A 109 -16.97 -5.32 -36.79
CA ALA A 109 -16.48 -6.45 -37.58
C ALA A 109 -15.52 -7.29 -36.74
N GLY A 110 -15.84 -8.57 -36.59
CA GLY A 110 -15.07 -9.49 -35.79
C GLY A 110 -15.20 -10.95 -36.20
N LYS A 111 -14.61 -11.81 -35.37
CA LYS A 111 -14.75 -13.26 -35.39
C LYS A 111 -15.58 -13.69 -34.19
N SER A 112 -16.25 -14.82 -34.31
CA SER A 112 -16.79 -15.51 -33.14
C SER A 112 -15.65 -16.05 -32.28
N LEU A 113 -15.92 -16.18 -30.97
CA LEU A 113 -14.96 -16.75 -30.03
C LEU A 113 -14.61 -18.19 -30.41
N GLU A 114 -15.62 -18.96 -30.83
CA GLU A 114 -15.43 -20.33 -31.31
C GLU A 114 -14.49 -20.39 -32.52
N SER A 115 -14.72 -19.56 -33.55
CA SER A 115 -13.88 -19.58 -34.76
C SER A 115 -12.42 -19.34 -34.42
N LEU A 116 -12.15 -18.41 -33.50
CA LEU A 116 -10.79 -18.14 -33.05
C LEU A 116 -10.21 -19.30 -32.23
N LEU A 117 -10.95 -19.79 -31.23
CA LEU A 117 -10.49 -20.88 -30.36
C LEU A 117 -10.25 -22.19 -31.13
N ARG A 118 -11.11 -22.52 -32.10
CA ARG A 118 -10.95 -23.70 -32.98
C ARG A 118 -9.69 -23.62 -33.84
N SER A 119 -9.21 -22.43 -34.17
CA SER A 119 -7.92 -22.27 -34.85
C SER A 119 -6.72 -22.69 -33.99
N TRP A 120 -6.88 -22.72 -32.67
CA TRP A 120 -5.84 -23.10 -31.70
C TRP A 120 -6.04 -24.50 -31.13
N VAL A 121 -7.29 -24.90 -30.93
CA VAL A 121 -7.73 -26.19 -30.40
C VAL A 121 -8.71 -26.79 -31.40
N PRO A 122 -8.22 -27.46 -32.46
CA PRO A 122 -9.07 -27.96 -33.54
C PRO A 122 -10.11 -28.98 -33.09
N THR A 123 -9.79 -29.76 -32.05
CA THR A 123 -10.64 -30.83 -31.53
C THR A 123 -10.63 -30.82 -30.00
N GLY A 124 -11.75 -31.21 -29.38
CA GLY A 124 -11.89 -31.27 -27.92
C GLY A 124 -12.73 -30.13 -27.35
N SER A 125 -12.81 -30.10 -26.02
CA SER A 125 -13.52 -29.05 -25.28
C SER A 125 -12.76 -27.71 -25.39
N LEU A 126 -13.52 -26.62 -25.44
CA LEU A 126 -13.02 -25.25 -25.39
C LEU A 126 -13.19 -24.63 -24.00
N ASP A 127 -13.62 -25.40 -23.01
CA ASP A 127 -13.89 -24.92 -21.66
C ASP A 127 -12.61 -24.42 -20.99
N GLY A 128 -12.72 -23.32 -20.28
CA GLY A 128 -11.60 -22.74 -19.54
C GLY A 128 -11.68 -21.23 -19.40
N THR A 129 -10.68 -20.70 -18.70
CA THR A 129 -10.52 -19.26 -18.50
C THR A 129 -9.61 -18.71 -19.58
N TYR A 130 -10.03 -17.61 -20.22
CA TYR A 130 -9.27 -16.92 -21.26
C TYR A 130 -9.11 -15.45 -20.92
N ASP A 131 -7.90 -14.91 -21.17
CA ASP A 131 -7.66 -13.48 -21.10
C ASP A 131 -8.11 -12.80 -22.40
N ILE A 132 -9.01 -11.84 -22.29
CA ILE A 132 -9.32 -10.87 -23.32
C ILE A 132 -8.49 -9.62 -23.08
N ARG A 133 -7.94 -9.04 -24.13
CA ARG A 133 -7.14 -7.82 -24.07
C ARG A 133 -7.61 -6.85 -25.13
N LEU A 134 -7.89 -5.62 -24.74
CA LEU A 134 -8.05 -4.51 -25.66
C LEU A 134 -6.69 -3.84 -25.84
N MET A 135 -6.02 -4.12 -26.96
CA MET A 135 -4.70 -3.57 -27.26
C MET A 135 -4.82 -2.18 -27.87
N CYS A 136 -4.08 -1.22 -27.32
CA CYS A 136 -3.85 0.09 -27.93
C CYS A 136 -2.82 -0.06 -29.06
N ARG A 137 -3.11 0.49 -30.24
CA ARG A 137 -2.23 0.40 -31.40
C ARG A 137 -2.16 1.70 -32.20
N ASP A 138 -1.02 1.89 -32.86
CA ASP A 138 -0.86 2.89 -33.90
C ASP A 138 -1.52 2.46 -35.23
N ALA A 139 -1.42 3.32 -36.26
CA ALA A 139 -1.92 3.03 -37.61
C ALA A 139 -1.21 1.84 -38.28
N GLY A 140 0.03 1.54 -37.88
CA GLY A 140 0.83 0.41 -38.33
C GLY A 140 0.47 -0.93 -37.66
N ASN A 141 -0.49 -0.94 -36.72
CA ASN A 141 -0.81 -2.08 -35.84
C ASN A 141 0.32 -2.45 -34.87
N VAL A 142 1.21 -1.51 -34.57
CA VAL A 142 2.27 -1.61 -33.57
C VAL A 142 1.72 -1.09 -32.24
N GLY A 143 2.18 -1.71 -31.15
CA GLY A 143 1.73 -1.39 -29.79
C GLY A 143 1.86 -2.61 -28.87
N GLY A 144 1.83 -2.36 -27.57
CA GLY A 144 2.01 -3.41 -26.56
C GLY A 144 1.12 -3.25 -25.34
N LYS A 145 0.73 -2.02 -25.00
CA LYS A 145 -0.11 -1.72 -23.84
C LYS A 145 -1.57 -2.11 -24.08
N TYR A 146 -2.25 -2.61 -23.04
CA TYR A 146 -3.61 -3.13 -23.16
C TYR A 146 -4.44 -3.00 -21.89
N PHE A 147 -5.76 -3.10 -22.04
CA PHE A 147 -6.71 -3.29 -20.94
C PHE A 147 -7.14 -4.77 -20.89
N PRO A 148 -6.86 -5.52 -19.80
CA PRO A 148 -7.27 -6.91 -19.67
C PRO A 148 -8.67 -7.08 -19.09
N ALA A 149 -9.31 -8.21 -19.46
CA ALA A 149 -10.45 -8.82 -18.81
C ALA A 149 -10.33 -10.35 -18.89
N LYS A 150 -11.04 -11.09 -18.04
CA LYS A 150 -11.12 -12.55 -18.13
C LYS A 150 -12.53 -12.99 -18.48
N ILE A 151 -12.63 -14.05 -19.28
CA ILE A 151 -13.88 -14.76 -19.53
C ILE A 151 -13.72 -16.23 -19.18
N GLN A 152 -14.82 -16.83 -18.73
CA GLN A 152 -14.96 -18.26 -18.58
C GLN A 152 -15.80 -18.80 -19.73
N VAL A 153 -15.28 -19.77 -20.48
CA VAL A 153 -16.02 -20.52 -21.49
C VAL A 153 -16.49 -21.85 -20.90
N THR A 154 -17.74 -22.21 -21.15
CA THR A 154 -18.35 -23.48 -20.75
C THR A 154 -19.35 -23.93 -21.81
N GLY A 155 -19.04 -25.03 -22.48
CA GLY A 155 -19.72 -25.52 -23.68
C GLY A 155 -19.74 -24.45 -24.76
N ASP A 156 -20.96 -24.12 -25.21
CA ASP A 156 -21.20 -23.13 -26.26
C ASP A 156 -21.47 -21.72 -25.70
N SER A 157 -21.18 -21.50 -24.42
CA SER A 157 -21.42 -20.22 -23.73
C SER A 157 -20.16 -19.66 -23.11
N TRP A 158 -20.14 -18.35 -22.92
CA TRP A 158 -19.10 -17.66 -22.18
C TRP A 158 -19.73 -16.64 -21.23
N ALA A 159 -19.01 -16.33 -20.16
CA ALA A 159 -19.35 -15.28 -19.21
C ALA A 159 -18.09 -14.51 -18.79
N VAL A 160 -18.23 -13.23 -18.49
CA VAL A 160 -17.17 -12.42 -17.88
C VAL A 160 -16.88 -12.98 -16.49
N GLN A 161 -15.59 -13.14 -16.19
CA GLN A 161 -15.14 -13.47 -14.86
C GLN A 161 -14.80 -12.16 -14.14
N GLU A 162 -15.63 -11.79 -13.18
CA GLU A 162 -15.42 -10.60 -12.36
C GLU A 162 -14.15 -10.74 -11.51
N ALA A 163 -13.41 -9.64 -11.37
CA ALA A 163 -12.22 -9.59 -10.54
C ALA A 163 -12.61 -9.72 -9.06
N ALA A 164 -11.81 -10.47 -8.29
CA ALA A 164 -12.03 -10.61 -6.85
C ALA A 164 -11.81 -9.26 -6.16
N ALA A 165 -12.76 -8.85 -5.32
CA ALA A 165 -12.63 -7.62 -4.55
C ALA A 165 -11.44 -7.67 -3.59
N THR A 166 -10.76 -6.55 -3.42
CA THR A 166 -9.67 -6.38 -2.46
C THR A 166 -9.99 -5.28 -1.47
N THR A 167 -9.36 -5.34 -0.31
CA THR A 167 -9.37 -4.25 0.67
C THR A 167 -7.95 -3.84 1.01
N THR A 168 -7.75 -2.57 1.34
CA THR A 168 -6.46 -2.02 1.76
C THR A 168 -6.63 -1.25 3.06
N ALA A 169 -5.82 -1.55 4.06
CA ALA A 169 -5.73 -0.79 5.30
C ALA A 169 -4.36 -0.12 5.39
N LEU A 170 -4.32 1.16 5.77
CA LEU A 170 -3.09 1.94 5.91
C LEU A 170 -2.84 2.25 7.39
N THR A 171 -1.59 2.09 7.83
CA THR A 171 -1.10 2.60 9.10
C THR A 171 0.18 3.41 8.91
N ALA A 172 0.43 4.36 9.81
CA ALA A 172 1.62 5.20 9.81
C ALA A 172 2.34 5.10 11.16
N THR A 173 3.68 5.08 11.13
CA THR A 173 4.54 5.02 12.32
C THR A 173 5.64 6.08 12.21
N PRO A 174 5.79 7.03 13.15
CA PRO A 174 4.95 7.26 14.34
C PRO A 174 3.49 7.52 13.97
N ALA A 175 2.54 7.18 14.85
CA ALA A 175 1.13 7.36 14.58
C ALA A 175 0.71 8.84 14.71
N ALA A 176 -0.19 9.28 13.82
CA ALA A 176 -0.86 10.59 13.80
C ALA A 176 0.02 11.85 13.67
N THR A 177 1.21 11.91 14.26
CA THR A 177 2.06 13.12 14.25
C THR A 177 3.55 12.80 14.29
N ALA A 178 4.36 13.64 13.63
CA ALA A 178 5.82 13.62 13.74
C ALA A 178 6.44 15.00 13.44
N PRO A 179 7.57 15.36 14.07
CA PRO A 179 8.34 16.56 13.70
C PRO A 179 8.84 16.50 12.26
N ALA A 180 8.90 17.64 11.57
CA ALA A 180 9.46 17.72 10.23
C ALA A 180 10.89 17.13 10.16
N GLY A 181 11.15 16.34 9.11
CA GLY A 181 12.41 15.60 8.93
C GLY A 181 12.48 14.23 9.60
N THR A 182 11.46 13.85 10.39
CA THR A 182 11.33 12.51 10.97
C THR A 182 11.02 11.47 9.88
N ALA A 183 11.60 10.27 10.01
CA ALA A 183 11.21 9.14 9.17
C ALA A 183 9.83 8.64 9.59
N ILE A 184 8.89 8.64 8.66
CA ILE A 184 7.56 8.08 8.80
C ILE A 184 7.49 6.81 7.96
N THR A 185 7.15 5.70 8.58
CA THR A 185 6.92 4.42 7.92
C THR A 185 5.43 4.22 7.70
N LEU A 186 5.03 4.15 6.44
CA LEU A 186 3.68 3.83 5.99
C LEU A 186 3.59 2.36 5.65
N LYS A 187 2.61 1.67 6.21
CA LYS A 187 2.36 0.25 5.99
C LYS A 187 0.96 0.04 5.46
N ALA A 188 0.85 -0.61 4.31
CA ALA A 188 -0.40 -1.01 3.71
C ALA A 188 -0.60 -2.53 3.84
N ALA A 189 -1.73 -2.95 4.38
CA ALA A 189 -2.18 -4.34 4.41
C ALA A 189 -3.25 -4.56 3.35
N VAL A 190 -3.03 -5.51 2.43
CA VAL A 190 -3.91 -5.84 1.32
C VAL A 190 -4.54 -7.23 1.55
N THR A 191 -5.86 -7.31 1.44
CA THR A 191 -6.61 -8.57 1.54
C THR A 191 -7.31 -8.86 0.21
N PRO A 192 -7.25 -10.10 -0.31
CA PRO A 192 -6.56 -11.26 0.24
C PRO A 192 -5.02 -11.20 0.06
N PRO A 193 -4.21 -11.86 0.92
CA PRO A 193 -2.74 -11.84 0.81
C PRO A 193 -2.16 -12.40 -0.50
N ALA A 194 -2.95 -13.20 -1.23
CA ALA A 194 -2.59 -13.73 -2.54
C ALA A 194 -2.66 -12.69 -3.66
N ALA A 195 -3.31 -11.54 -3.43
CA ALA A 195 -3.38 -10.44 -4.39
C ALA A 195 -2.01 -9.74 -4.47
N ALA A 196 -1.19 -10.17 -5.43
CA ALA A 196 0.09 -9.52 -5.73
C ALA A 196 -0.12 -8.22 -6.52
N GLY A 197 0.69 -7.20 -6.24
CA GLY A 197 0.60 -5.91 -6.94
C GLY A 197 1.56 -4.87 -6.39
N LYS A 198 1.28 -3.60 -6.69
CA LYS A 198 1.96 -2.43 -6.14
C LYS A 198 0.99 -1.66 -5.26
N VAL A 199 1.48 -1.01 -4.21
CA VAL A 199 0.72 -0.01 -3.46
C VAL A 199 1.36 1.34 -3.68
N ALA A 200 0.57 2.30 -4.16
CA ALA A 200 0.93 3.71 -4.19
C ALA A 200 0.49 4.37 -2.88
N PHE A 201 1.40 5.06 -2.21
CA PHE A 201 1.11 5.85 -1.03
C PHE A 201 0.97 7.31 -1.46
N LEU A 202 -0.12 7.96 -1.03
CA LEU A 202 -0.45 9.31 -1.44
C LEU A 202 -0.70 10.20 -0.22
N ASP A 203 -0.37 11.48 -0.38
CA ASP A 203 -0.83 12.57 0.47
C ASP A 203 -1.76 13.47 -0.35
N GLY A 204 -3.07 13.39 -0.07
CA GLY A 204 -4.09 13.94 -0.95
C GLY A 204 -4.00 13.32 -2.36
N THR A 205 -3.64 14.14 -3.35
CA THR A 205 -3.42 13.70 -4.74
C THR A 205 -1.96 13.48 -5.11
N THR A 206 -1.02 13.80 -4.21
CA THR A 206 0.41 13.73 -4.46
C THR A 206 0.93 12.34 -4.12
N GLU A 207 1.56 11.66 -5.08
CA GLU A 207 2.18 10.35 -4.85
C GLU A 207 3.51 10.51 -4.09
N LEU A 208 3.61 9.91 -2.91
CA LEU A 208 4.82 9.90 -2.08
C LEU A 208 5.80 8.81 -2.53
N GLY A 209 5.27 7.72 -3.07
CA GLY A 209 6.05 6.59 -3.58
C GLY A 209 5.21 5.33 -3.75
N ARG A 210 5.86 4.28 -4.27
CA ARG A 210 5.26 2.95 -4.46
C ARG A 210 6.09 1.86 -3.80
N ALA A 211 5.42 0.84 -3.30
CA ALA A 211 6.06 -0.38 -2.81
C ALA A 211 5.36 -1.63 -3.38
N ASP A 212 6.10 -2.72 -3.49
CA ASP A 212 5.56 -4.03 -3.84
C ASP A 212 4.70 -4.59 -2.71
N ALA A 213 3.48 -5.00 -3.04
CA ALA A 213 2.63 -5.79 -2.17
C ALA A 213 2.87 -7.27 -2.45
N ALA A 214 3.69 -7.88 -1.60
CA ALA A 214 3.91 -9.32 -1.58
C ALA A 214 3.31 -9.88 -0.29
N SER A 215 2.59 -11.00 -0.39
CA SER A 215 1.92 -11.64 0.76
C SER A 215 1.00 -10.68 1.54
N GLY A 216 0.34 -9.75 0.83
CA GLY A 216 -0.63 -8.82 1.42
C GLY A 216 -0.04 -7.66 2.23
N THR A 217 1.26 -7.36 2.14
CA THR A 217 1.85 -6.21 2.83
C THR A 217 2.76 -5.41 1.90
N ALA A 218 2.69 -4.08 1.99
CA ALA A 218 3.59 -3.13 1.34
C ALA A 218 4.02 -2.06 2.36
N GLU A 219 5.29 -1.65 2.34
CA GLU A 219 5.84 -0.66 3.27
C GLU A 219 6.66 0.41 2.53
N LEU A 220 6.51 1.67 2.95
CA LEU A 220 7.25 2.81 2.43
C LEU A 220 7.74 3.68 3.59
N SER A 221 9.02 4.06 3.59
CA SER A 221 9.55 5.04 4.54
C SER A 221 9.80 6.38 3.84
N THR A 222 9.26 7.47 4.40
CA THR A 222 9.41 8.83 3.86
C THR A 222 9.84 9.82 4.95
N LYS A 223 10.59 10.86 4.54
CA LYS A 223 10.99 12.02 5.38
C LYS A 223 10.57 13.35 4.76
N THR A 224 9.87 13.30 3.63
CA THR A 224 9.66 14.45 2.74
C THR A 224 8.31 15.13 2.95
N LEU A 225 7.51 14.68 3.94
CA LEU A 225 6.27 15.36 4.27
C LEU A 225 6.60 16.76 4.80
N GLU A 226 6.02 17.76 4.17
CA GLU A 226 6.15 19.16 4.57
C GLU A 226 5.47 19.40 5.91
N ARG A 227 5.65 20.56 6.52
CA ARG A 227 4.95 20.89 7.76
C ARG A 227 3.47 21.17 7.47
N GLY A 228 2.58 20.58 8.25
CA GLY A 228 1.14 20.84 8.13
C GLY A 228 0.29 19.60 8.33
N ALA A 229 -0.99 19.71 7.98
CA ALA A 229 -1.92 18.60 7.99
C ALA A 229 -1.87 17.86 6.64
N HIS A 230 -1.81 16.54 6.71
CA HIS A 230 -1.75 15.60 5.60
C HIS A 230 -2.90 14.61 5.66
N THR A 231 -3.32 14.16 4.49
CA THR A 231 -4.38 13.15 4.35
C THR A 231 -3.80 11.96 3.62
N LEU A 232 -3.30 10.99 4.37
CA LEU A 232 -2.56 9.88 3.82
C LEU A 232 -3.50 8.77 3.35
N THR A 233 -3.29 8.26 2.15
CA THR A 233 -4.04 7.12 1.60
C THR A 233 -3.10 6.12 0.93
N ALA A 234 -3.53 4.87 0.86
CA ALA A 234 -2.83 3.82 0.13
C ALA A 234 -3.76 3.24 -0.94
N LYS A 235 -3.32 3.28 -2.19
CA LYS A 235 -4.02 2.70 -3.34
C LYS A 235 -3.30 1.43 -3.79
N PHE A 236 -3.99 0.29 -3.70
CA PHE A 236 -3.52 -0.98 -4.25
C PHE A 236 -3.82 -1.07 -5.76
N LEU A 237 -2.78 -1.41 -6.51
CA LEU A 237 -2.77 -1.62 -7.96
C LEU A 237 -2.37 -3.09 -8.22
N PRO A 238 -3.32 -3.97 -8.57
CA PRO A 238 -3.05 -5.39 -8.75
C PRO A 238 -2.16 -5.64 -9.97
N ALA A 239 -1.30 -6.65 -9.88
CA ALA A 239 -0.47 -7.08 -11.02
C ALA A 239 -1.31 -7.72 -12.15
N ASP A 240 -2.45 -8.32 -11.80
CA ASP A 240 -3.47 -8.82 -12.74
C ASP A 240 -4.81 -8.18 -12.40
N SER A 241 -5.14 -7.06 -13.05
CA SER A 241 -6.38 -6.30 -12.84
C SER A 241 -7.65 -7.03 -13.31
N ALA A 242 -7.49 -8.16 -14.01
CA ALA A 242 -8.61 -9.02 -14.36
C ALA A 242 -8.84 -10.13 -13.32
N ALA A 243 -7.86 -10.42 -12.46
CA ALA A 243 -8.01 -11.37 -11.34
C ALA A 243 -8.43 -10.67 -10.04
N TYR A 244 -7.90 -9.47 -9.77
CA TYR A 244 -8.14 -8.71 -8.55
C TYR A 244 -8.54 -7.27 -8.88
N ALA A 245 -9.46 -6.71 -8.10
CA ALA A 245 -9.83 -5.31 -8.22
C ALA A 245 -8.80 -4.38 -7.56
N GLU A 246 -8.81 -3.09 -7.94
CA GLU A 246 -8.10 -2.06 -7.19
C GLU A 246 -8.85 -1.75 -5.88
N SER A 247 -8.12 -1.29 -4.87
CA SER A 247 -8.72 -0.80 -3.63
C SER A 247 -7.95 0.40 -3.08
N VAL A 248 -8.66 1.27 -2.39
CA VAL A 248 -8.10 2.45 -1.71
C VAL A 248 -8.40 2.33 -0.23
N SER A 249 -7.42 2.64 0.63
CA SER A 249 -7.62 2.67 2.06
C SER A 249 -8.52 3.81 2.50
N ALA A 250 -9.04 3.73 3.72
CA ALA A 250 -9.53 4.92 4.41
C ALA A 250 -8.40 5.96 4.52
N ALA A 251 -8.77 7.24 4.54
CA ALA A 251 -7.84 8.32 4.75
C ALA A 251 -7.34 8.34 6.20
N VAL A 252 -6.02 8.38 6.38
CA VAL A 252 -5.36 8.49 7.67
C VAL A 252 -4.91 9.95 7.84
N PRO A 253 -5.51 10.72 8.76
CA PRO A 253 -5.04 12.08 9.04
C PRO A 253 -3.66 12.02 9.70
N TYR A 254 -2.76 12.90 9.27
CA TYR A 254 -1.41 12.97 9.81
C TYR A 254 -0.94 14.42 9.91
N THR A 255 -0.30 14.80 11.01
CA THR A 255 0.19 16.17 11.21
C THR A 255 1.70 16.19 11.33
N VAL A 256 2.37 16.95 10.48
CA VAL A 256 3.81 17.19 10.61
C VAL A 256 4.02 18.51 11.34
N THR A 257 4.63 18.44 12.52
CA THR A 257 4.92 19.60 13.37
C THR A 257 6.27 20.23 13.00
N GLU A 258 6.61 21.36 13.61
CA GLU A 258 7.93 21.97 13.36
C GLU A 258 9.06 20.99 13.70
N ALA A 259 10.12 20.99 12.89
CA ALA A 259 11.34 20.26 13.24
C ALA A 259 11.84 20.79 14.59
N GLY A 260 12.08 19.90 15.55
CA GLY A 260 12.79 20.29 16.77
C GLY A 260 14.15 20.84 16.36
N SER A 261 14.42 22.11 16.66
CA SER A 261 15.72 22.73 16.44
C SER A 261 16.77 21.97 17.26
N SER A 262 17.54 21.10 16.62
CA SER A 262 18.79 20.63 17.21
C SER A 262 19.79 21.78 17.10
N PRO A 263 20.39 22.29 18.20
CA PRO A 263 21.39 23.35 18.11
C PRO A 263 22.56 22.83 17.28
N SER A 264 22.80 23.45 16.13
CA SER A 264 24.01 23.23 15.36
C SER A 264 25.20 23.64 16.24
N PRO A 265 26.21 22.78 16.46
CA PRO A 265 27.42 23.20 17.14
C PRO A 265 28.11 24.27 16.30
N ASP A 266 28.33 25.44 16.89
CA ASP A 266 29.11 26.53 16.31
C ASP A 266 30.55 26.04 16.06
N PRO A 267 31.10 26.13 14.84
CA PRO A 267 32.46 25.67 14.52
C PRO A 267 33.57 26.52 15.15
N SER A 268 33.25 27.47 16.04
CA SER A 268 34.21 28.34 16.72
C SER A 268 34.80 27.78 18.02
N ASP A 269 34.29 26.68 18.58
CA ASP A 269 34.73 26.18 19.89
C ASP A 269 35.88 25.14 19.77
N THR A 270 37.12 25.62 19.81
CA THR A 270 38.35 24.80 19.80
C THR A 270 38.63 24.05 21.12
N GLY A 271 37.62 23.53 21.81
CA GLY A 271 37.74 22.75 23.05
C GLY A 271 37.57 21.24 22.84
N SER A 272 38.68 20.49 22.84
CA SER A 272 38.73 19.02 22.88
C SER A 272 37.97 18.41 24.09
N PRO A 273 37.49 17.15 24.03
CA PRO A 273 36.27 16.69 24.72
C PRO A 273 36.50 16.32 26.19
N THR A 274 35.48 16.57 27.03
CA THR A 274 35.36 15.96 28.37
C THR A 274 33.94 15.38 28.54
N PRO A 275 33.79 14.09 28.87
CA PRO A 275 32.49 13.51 29.20
C PRO A 275 31.99 14.09 30.54
N GLY A 276 30.81 14.72 30.55
CA GLY A 276 30.17 15.13 31.81
C GLY A 276 29.42 16.46 31.84
N THR A 277 28.91 17.01 30.73
CA THR A 277 27.99 18.15 30.80
C THR A 277 26.67 17.68 31.42
N PRO A 278 26.24 18.19 32.59
CA PRO A 278 24.93 17.86 33.16
C PRO A 278 23.84 18.32 32.18
N ALA A 279 22.81 17.51 31.97
CA ALA A 279 21.61 17.96 31.26
C ALA A 279 21.12 19.27 31.88
N ASP A 280 20.64 20.26 31.13
CA ASP A 280 20.10 21.51 31.69
C ASP A 280 18.85 21.31 32.57
N LEU A 281 18.45 20.06 32.78
CA LEU A 281 17.29 19.62 33.51
C LEU A 281 17.62 18.33 34.31
N ASP A 282 17.48 18.39 35.62
CA ASP A 282 17.41 17.21 36.49
C ASP A 282 16.00 17.12 37.08
N VAL A 283 15.39 15.94 37.02
CA VAL A 283 14.08 15.69 37.62
C VAL A 283 14.19 14.52 38.59
N THR A 284 13.71 14.73 39.81
CA THR A 284 13.65 13.70 40.84
C THR A 284 12.22 13.49 41.33
N ASP A 285 11.91 12.31 41.84
CA ASP A 285 10.68 12.09 42.60
C ASP A 285 10.71 12.81 43.96
N ALA A 286 9.61 12.68 44.72
CA ALA A 286 9.47 13.27 46.06
C ALA A 286 10.52 12.76 47.07
N ASP A 287 11.12 11.59 46.81
CA ASP A 287 12.14 10.95 47.64
C ASP A 287 13.57 11.30 47.20
N GLY A 288 13.72 12.13 46.15
CA GLY A 288 15.01 12.59 45.63
C GLY A 288 15.69 11.62 44.66
N LYS A 289 14.98 10.59 44.18
CA LYS A 289 15.50 9.66 43.17
C LYS A 289 15.32 10.25 41.78
N ALA A 290 16.39 10.25 40.99
CA ALA A 290 16.36 10.71 39.61
C ALA A 290 15.37 9.89 38.76
N LEU A 291 14.56 10.59 37.97
CA LEU A 291 13.66 10.00 37.00
C LEU A 291 14.36 9.79 35.67
N GLU A 292 13.92 8.79 34.91
CA GLU A 292 14.39 8.54 33.55
C GLU A 292 13.92 9.65 32.59
N VAL A 293 14.52 9.70 31.39
CA VAL A 293 14.10 10.63 30.35
C VAL A 293 12.67 10.28 29.91
N ASN A 294 11.78 11.26 29.93
CA ASN A 294 10.36 11.12 29.59
C ASN A 294 9.60 10.09 30.46
N PRO A 295 9.54 10.28 31.79
CA PRO A 295 8.96 9.30 32.69
C PRO A 295 7.43 9.24 32.53
N THR A 296 6.85 8.06 32.78
CA THR A 296 5.41 7.94 33.03
C THR A 296 5.14 8.32 34.48
N LEU A 297 4.32 9.35 34.68
CA LEU A 297 3.90 9.83 35.99
C LEU A 297 2.44 9.45 36.24
N THR A 298 2.08 9.34 37.51
CA THR A 298 0.69 9.12 37.93
C THR A 298 0.03 10.46 38.28
N ALA A 299 -1.27 10.58 38.06
CA ALA A 299 -2.04 11.74 38.51
C ALA A 299 -1.84 11.98 40.02
N GLY A 300 -1.54 13.22 40.41
CA GLY A 300 -1.20 13.58 41.79
C GLY A 300 0.24 13.28 42.23
N GLN A 301 1.07 12.67 41.37
CA GLN A 301 2.48 12.44 41.68
C GLN A 301 3.25 13.77 41.79
N LYS A 302 4.09 13.87 42.82
CA LYS A 302 4.95 15.04 43.05
C LYS A 302 6.37 14.75 42.55
N VAL A 303 6.94 15.69 41.83
CA VAL A 303 8.31 15.66 41.33
C VAL A 303 9.00 16.99 41.66
N LEU A 304 10.32 16.94 41.81
CA LEU A 304 11.17 18.11 41.99
C LEU A 304 12.02 18.31 40.74
N ILE A 305 11.99 19.52 40.21
CA ILE A 305 12.65 19.87 38.95
C ILE A 305 13.75 20.89 39.24
N THR A 306 14.96 20.60 38.78
CA THR A 306 16.09 21.52 38.78
C THR A 306 16.44 21.87 37.35
N ALA A 307 16.21 23.11 36.95
CA ALA A 307 16.48 23.60 35.60
C ALA A 307 17.57 24.68 35.62
N ARG A 308 18.54 24.61 34.70
CA ARG A 308 19.73 25.48 34.65
C ARG A 308 19.76 26.29 33.36
N GLY A 309 20.60 27.34 33.35
CA GLY A 309 20.88 28.16 32.16
C GLY A 309 20.10 29.48 32.08
N TYR A 310 19.37 29.84 33.14
CA TYR A 310 18.61 31.08 33.21
C TYR A 310 19.50 32.29 33.52
N THR A 311 19.04 33.48 33.15
CA THR A 311 19.58 34.74 33.62
C THR A 311 19.48 34.81 35.14
N ARG A 312 20.54 35.31 35.79
CA ARG A 312 20.62 35.38 37.26
C ARG A 312 19.45 36.18 37.83
N SER A 313 18.76 35.61 38.82
CA SER A 313 17.59 36.25 39.46
C SER A 313 16.41 36.53 38.51
N ALA A 314 16.35 35.91 37.34
CA ALA A 314 15.25 36.10 36.40
C ALA A 314 13.98 35.38 36.86
N LYS A 315 12.84 35.98 36.49
CA LYS A 315 11.54 35.33 36.61
C LYS A 315 11.38 34.34 35.47
N VAL A 316 11.01 33.11 35.80
CA VAL A 316 10.84 32.02 34.86
C VAL A 316 9.37 31.62 34.89
N LYS A 317 8.68 31.83 33.78
CA LYS A 317 7.28 31.45 33.62
C LYS A 317 7.18 29.95 33.45
N VAL A 318 6.31 29.32 34.23
CA VAL A 318 6.08 27.87 34.17
C VAL A 318 4.72 27.59 33.55
N THR A 319 4.67 26.81 32.48
CA THR A 319 3.43 26.48 31.77
C THR A 319 3.35 25.00 31.43
N LEU A 320 2.19 24.39 31.64
CA LEU A 320 1.89 23.03 31.21
C LEU A 320 1.08 23.10 29.91
N ALA A 321 1.62 22.51 28.83
CA ALA A 321 0.90 22.43 27.57
C ALA A 321 -0.38 21.59 27.73
N ASP A 322 -1.44 21.97 26.99
CA ASP A 322 -2.72 21.26 26.93
C ASP A 322 -3.40 21.06 28.30
N SER A 323 -3.14 21.96 29.23
CA SER A 323 -3.79 22.01 30.54
C SER A 323 -4.16 23.44 30.91
N GLU A 324 -5.35 23.63 31.48
CA GLU A 324 -5.77 24.91 32.08
C GLU A 324 -5.16 25.15 33.48
N ALA A 325 -4.26 24.27 33.94
CA ALA A 325 -3.62 24.38 35.24
C ALA A 325 -2.75 25.65 35.34
N VAL A 326 -3.11 26.53 36.28
CA VAL A 326 -2.31 27.70 36.62
C VAL A 326 -1.18 27.28 37.55
N LEU A 327 0.05 27.31 37.04
CA LEU A 327 1.27 26.98 37.79
C LEU A 327 1.95 28.26 38.31
N PRO A 328 2.56 28.22 39.51
CA PRO A 328 3.32 29.36 40.02
C PRO A 328 4.60 29.59 39.19
N ASP A 329 4.90 30.85 38.90
CA ASP A 329 6.17 31.22 38.28
C ASP A 329 7.35 30.88 39.20
N ALA A 330 8.47 30.47 38.59
CA ALA A 330 9.71 30.22 39.28
C ALA A 330 10.64 31.45 39.24
N THR A 331 11.68 31.45 40.07
CA THR A 331 12.74 32.47 40.03
C THR A 331 14.08 31.76 40.06
N ALA A 332 14.95 32.08 39.11
CA ALA A 332 16.30 31.56 39.08
C ALA A 332 17.13 32.17 40.23
N ASN A 333 18.05 31.40 40.80
CA ASN A 333 18.97 31.88 41.83
C ASN A 333 20.09 32.76 41.24
N ALA A 334 21.07 33.14 42.07
CA ALA A 334 22.22 33.95 41.66
C ALA A 334 23.14 33.22 40.65
N GLU A 335 22.98 31.91 40.52
CA GLU A 335 23.70 31.04 39.60
C GLU A 335 22.93 30.77 38.30
N GLY A 336 21.73 31.33 38.12
CA GLY A 336 20.92 31.09 36.93
C GLY A 336 20.21 29.74 36.93
N THR A 337 19.92 29.20 38.12
CA THR A 337 19.29 27.89 38.31
C THR A 337 17.96 28.03 39.03
N VAL A 338 16.91 27.41 38.49
CA VAL A 338 15.67 27.14 39.22
C VAL A 338 15.88 25.83 39.98
N SER A 339 16.10 25.92 41.29
CA SER A 339 16.39 24.75 42.13
C SER A 339 15.11 24.16 42.75
N ALA A 340 14.91 22.85 42.58
CA ALA A 340 13.88 22.08 43.29
C ALA A 340 12.45 22.65 43.17
N TYR A 341 12.05 23.06 41.96
CA TYR A 341 10.67 23.46 41.68
C TYR A 341 9.74 22.26 41.90
N ALA A 342 8.82 22.39 42.85
CA ALA A 342 7.87 21.35 43.19
C ALA A 342 6.70 21.37 42.20
N PHE A 343 6.64 20.37 41.33
CA PHE A 343 5.52 20.14 40.43
C PHE A 343 4.69 18.97 40.92
N THR A 344 3.36 19.17 41.01
CA THR A 344 2.41 18.10 41.29
C THR A 344 1.56 17.91 40.05
N VAL A 345 1.55 16.70 39.50
CA VAL A 345 0.71 16.34 38.36
C VAL A 345 -0.76 16.61 38.73
N PRO A 346 -1.53 17.38 37.93
CA PRO A 346 -2.93 17.64 38.23
C PRO A 346 -3.73 16.34 38.40
N ALA A 347 -4.60 16.27 39.42
CA ALA A 347 -5.40 15.08 39.70
C ALA A 347 -6.52 14.82 38.67
N LYS A 348 -6.82 15.80 37.82
CA LYS A 348 -7.80 15.75 36.72
C LYS A 348 -7.08 16.06 35.42
N ILE A 349 -6.20 15.15 35.01
CA ILE A 349 -5.47 15.22 33.75
C ILE A 349 -5.80 13.93 33.00
N GLU A 350 -6.11 14.05 31.71
CA GLU A 350 -6.40 12.90 30.85
C GLU A 350 -5.13 12.07 30.64
N ASP A 351 -5.29 10.82 30.19
CA ASP A 351 -4.14 10.01 29.78
C ASP A 351 -3.56 10.58 28.47
N GLY A 352 -2.24 10.76 28.43
CA GLY A 352 -1.59 11.45 27.32
C GLY A 352 -0.14 11.85 27.59
N SER A 353 0.49 12.48 26.60
CA SER A 353 1.85 13.05 26.72
C SER A 353 1.76 14.55 26.99
N TYR A 354 2.52 15.02 27.97
CA TYR A 354 2.48 16.40 28.46
C TYR A 354 3.87 17.03 28.47
N THR A 355 3.92 18.33 28.23
CA THR A 355 5.16 19.13 28.25
C THR A 355 5.05 20.26 29.26
N LEU A 356 5.90 20.22 30.28
CA LEU A 356 6.08 21.30 31.25
C LEU A 356 7.24 22.19 30.80
N THR A 357 6.94 23.46 30.57
CA THR A 357 7.89 24.48 30.10
C THR A 357 8.31 25.38 31.24
N PHE A 358 9.59 25.73 31.26
CA PHE A 358 10.17 26.83 32.03
C PHE A 358 10.78 27.83 31.04
N ALA A 359 10.28 29.07 31.02
CA ALA A 359 10.71 30.07 30.03
C ALA A 359 10.92 31.46 30.64
N GLU A 360 12.02 32.13 30.29
CA GLU A 360 12.20 33.54 30.60
C GLU A 360 11.29 34.42 29.72
N PRO A 361 10.76 35.54 30.25
CA PRO A 361 10.00 36.48 29.45
C PRO A 361 10.91 37.22 28.45
N GLY A 362 10.59 37.11 27.16
CA GLY A 362 11.34 37.74 26.07
C GLY A 362 11.46 36.80 24.87
N THR A 363 11.65 37.34 23.67
CA THR A 363 11.78 36.55 22.43
C THR A 363 13.06 35.72 22.36
N ASP A 364 14.08 36.09 23.13
CA ASP A 364 15.39 35.41 23.22
C ASP A 364 15.62 34.79 24.62
N GLY A 365 14.56 34.59 25.41
CA GLY A 365 14.64 34.06 26.77
C GLY A 365 15.01 32.57 26.80
N HIS A 366 15.85 32.17 27.76
CA HIS A 366 16.21 30.76 27.96
C HIS A 366 14.97 29.91 28.27
N ARG A 367 14.91 28.72 27.68
CA ARG A 367 13.77 27.81 27.77
C ARG A 367 14.24 26.38 28.02
N VAL A 368 13.64 25.72 29.00
CA VAL A 368 13.85 24.30 29.28
C VAL A 368 12.49 23.60 29.36
N GLU A 369 12.42 22.40 28.78
CA GLU A 369 11.18 21.62 28.67
C GLU A 369 11.34 20.23 29.31
N PHE A 370 10.34 19.83 30.07
CA PHE A 370 10.23 18.51 30.69
C PHE A 370 9.03 17.78 30.10
N LEU A 371 9.29 16.67 29.40
CA LEU A 371 8.25 15.81 28.84
C LEU A 371 7.95 14.66 29.81
N PHE A 372 6.68 14.32 29.97
CA PHE A 372 6.22 13.16 30.74
C PHE A 372 4.91 12.61 30.17
N ALA A 373 4.58 11.36 30.47
CA ALA A 373 3.31 10.73 30.08
C ALA A 373 2.44 10.46 31.32
N ILE A 374 1.12 10.54 31.17
CA ILE A 374 0.12 10.08 32.15
C ILE A 374 -0.68 8.94 31.52
N GLY A 375 -0.91 7.88 32.30
CA GLY A 375 -1.65 6.70 31.85
C GLY A 375 -0.78 5.63 31.21
N GLU A 376 -1.39 4.47 30.98
CA GLU A 376 -0.79 3.40 30.18
C GLU A 376 -1.01 3.74 28.70
N ALA A 377 0.01 3.54 27.86
CA ALA A 377 -0.10 3.83 26.42
C ALA A 377 -1.43 3.26 25.86
N PRO A 378 -2.26 4.06 25.19
CA PRO A 378 -3.63 3.65 24.90
C PRO A 378 -3.62 2.38 24.04
N GLY A 379 -4.18 1.31 24.59
CA GLY A 379 -4.58 0.14 23.81
C GLY A 379 -5.68 0.49 22.80
N PRO A 380 -5.92 -0.34 21.79
CA PRO A 380 -6.95 -0.07 20.79
C PRO A 380 -8.33 -0.01 21.46
N ASP A 381 -9.02 1.13 21.33
CA ASP A 381 -10.38 1.31 21.84
C ASP A 381 -11.35 0.29 21.22
N PRO A 382 -12.19 -0.40 22.02
CA PRO A 382 -13.34 -1.12 21.51
C PRO A 382 -14.49 -0.14 21.20
N SER A 383 -15.05 -0.26 20.01
CA SER A 383 -16.28 0.42 19.57
C SER A 383 -17.41 0.26 20.59
N PRO A 384 -18.16 1.32 20.94
CA PRO A 384 -19.29 1.21 21.85
C PRO A 384 -20.55 0.85 21.06
N SER A 385 -21.28 -0.17 21.50
CA SER A 385 -22.74 -0.28 21.33
C SER A 385 -23.23 -1.47 22.15
N ASP A 386 -23.78 -1.17 23.33
CA ASP A 386 -24.92 -1.92 23.86
C ASP A 386 -25.77 -0.95 24.68
N SER A 387 -27.03 -0.77 24.28
CA SER A 387 -28.19 -0.95 25.16
C SER A 387 -29.51 -0.69 24.40
N ALA A 388 -30.32 -1.75 24.36
CA ALA A 388 -31.78 -1.82 24.37
C ALA A 388 -32.45 -0.75 25.27
N ASP A 389 -33.73 -0.41 25.23
CA ASP A 389 -34.96 -0.86 24.56
C ASP A 389 -36.02 0.24 24.80
N THR A 390 -37.07 0.37 23.98
CA THR A 390 -38.50 0.23 24.33
C THR A 390 -39.40 0.77 23.18
N ASP A 391 -40.36 -0.07 22.78
CA ASP A 391 -41.48 0.11 21.85
C ASP A 391 -42.26 1.44 21.94
N ASP A 392 -42.79 1.96 20.81
CA ASP A 392 -44.17 1.65 20.36
C ASP A 392 -44.46 2.25 18.96
N GLY A 393 -45.35 1.61 18.22
CA GLY A 393 -45.53 1.78 16.77
C GLY A 393 -46.35 2.98 16.28
N GLY A 394 -46.41 3.13 14.95
CA GLY A 394 -47.40 4.00 14.30
C GLY A 394 -47.00 4.51 12.92
N THR A 395 -47.56 3.90 11.88
CA THR A 395 -47.59 4.33 10.47
C THR A 395 -48.07 5.77 10.27
N THR A 396 -47.58 6.48 9.23
CA THR A 396 -48.38 7.11 8.16
C THR A 396 -47.52 7.86 7.12
N ASP A 397 -48.10 7.95 5.93
CA ASP A 397 -47.59 8.42 4.64
C ASP A 397 -47.20 9.90 4.57
N GLY A 398 -46.43 10.27 3.53
CA GLY A 398 -46.34 11.68 3.10
C GLY A 398 -45.24 11.95 2.09
N ALA A 399 -45.63 12.10 0.83
CA ALA A 399 -44.81 12.51 -0.31
C ALA A 399 -44.57 14.03 -0.38
N ASP A 400 -43.87 14.42 -1.46
CA ASP A 400 -43.56 15.77 -1.99
C ASP A 400 -42.27 16.40 -1.44
N GLY A 401 -41.34 16.93 -2.25
CA GLY A 401 -41.40 17.40 -3.63
C GLY A 401 -40.82 18.82 -3.70
N GLY A 402 -39.93 19.11 -4.66
CA GLY A 402 -39.42 20.47 -4.96
C GLY A 402 -37.88 20.54 -4.92
N ASN A 403 -37.15 20.38 -6.03
CA ASN A 403 -37.00 21.26 -7.20
C ASN A 403 -36.24 22.57 -6.89
N GLY A 404 -34.99 22.65 -7.36
CA GLY A 404 -34.20 23.87 -7.48
C GLY A 404 -33.15 23.69 -8.57
N GLY A 405 -33.42 24.21 -9.77
CA GLY A 405 -32.59 24.07 -10.95
C GLY A 405 -31.62 25.23 -11.19
N THR A 406 -30.71 24.98 -12.14
CA THR A 406 -30.06 25.92 -13.09
C THR A 406 -29.20 27.05 -12.53
N ALA A 407 -28.15 27.57 -13.15
CA ALA A 407 -27.24 27.27 -14.27
C ALA A 407 -26.32 28.51 -14.35
N THR A 408 -25.06 28.38 -14.81
CA THR A 408 -24.17 29.40 -15.47
C THR A 408 -22.71 29.14 -15.06
N GLY A 409 -21.66 29.16 -15.89
CA GLY A 409 -21.41 29.45 -17.31
C GLY A 409 -20.14 28.65 -17.73
N GLY A 410 -19.86 28.33 -19.01
CA GLY A 410 -19.43 29.23 -20.10
C GLY A 410 -18.06 29.89 -19.80
N SER A 411 -17.03 29.95 -20.66
CA SER A 411 -16.61 29.34 -21.93
C SER A 411 -15.22 29.95 -22.26
N GLY A 412 -14.37 29.28 -23.04
CA GLY A 412 -13.24 29.88 -23.79
C GLY A 412 -11.87 29.77 -23.12
N GLY A 413 -10.77 29.38 -23.78
CA GLY A 413 -10.50 29.13 -25.20
C GLY A 413 -9.06 29.53 -25.55
N GLY A 414 -8.34 28.65 -26.26
CA GLY A 414 -7.11 28.92 -27.05
C GLY A 414 -5.79 29.04 -26.26
N ASP A 415 -4.61 28.75 -26.80
CA ASP A 415 -4.22 28.12 -28.06
C ASP A 415 -2.68 27.91 -28.01
N THR A 416 -2.21 26.84 -28.65
CA THR A 416 -0.91 26.68 -29.35
C THR A 416 0.43 27.00 -28.64
N ALA A 417 1.33 26.00 -28.57
CA ALA A 417 2.48 25.89 -29.49
C ALA A 417 3.51 24.86 -28.98
N THR A 418 3.60 23.73 -29.68
CA THR A 418 4.68 22.74 -29.63
C THR A 418 5.68 23.00 -30.75
N GLY A 419 6.96 22.73 -30.48
CA GLY A 419 8.04 22.60 -31.46
C GLY A 419 9.38 22.33 -30.78
N PRO A 420 10.30 21.56 -31.41
CA PRO A 420 10.52 20.15 -31.04
C PRO A 420 12.00 19.79 -30.77
N LEU A 421 12.27 18.45 -30.67
CA LEU A 421 13.57 17.74 -30.76
C LEU A 421 14.26 17.50 -29.39
N ALA A 422 14.80 16.33 -29.00
CA ALA A 422 15.25 15.17 -29.76
C ALA A 422 15.40 13.90 -28.87
N ALA A 423 15.28 12.73 -29.52
CA ALA A 423 16.06 11.48 -29.38
C ALA A 423 16.25 10.85 -27.98
N THR A 424 15.60 9.73 -27.63
CA THR A 424 15.83 8.31 -28.03
C THR A 424 17.23 7.75 -27.79
N GLY A 425 17.29 6.69 -26.98
CA GLY A 425 18.29 5.61 -27.00
C GLY A 425 18.71 5.20 -25.58
N THR A 426 18.84 3.93 -25.20
CA THR A 426 18.75 2.66 -25.91
C THR A 426 18.86 1.56 -24.85
N SER A 427 18.02 0.52 -24.99
CA SER A 427 18.38 -0.90 -24.91
C SER A 427 18.97 -1.48 -23.62
N ALA A 428 18.12 -2.27 -22.96
CA ALA A 428 18.50 -3.50 -22.29
C ALA A 428 19.22 -4.47 -23.26
N LEU A 429 20.29 -5.10 -22.79
CA LEU A 429 20.84 -6.37 -23.30
C LEU A 429 21.84 -6.92 -22.26
N ALA A 430 21.47 -8.01 -21.58
CA ALA A 430 22.33 -9.18 -21.29
C ALA A 430 21.70 -10.07 -20.20
N LEU A 431 21.05 -11.15 -20.63
CA LEU A 431 20.93 -12.38 -19.83
C LEU A 431 21.69 -13.49 -20.55
N GLY A 432 22.40 -14.31 -19.77
CA GLY A 432 23.17 -15.47 -20.18
C GLY A 432 24.54 -15.39 -19.52
N THR A 433 24.94 -16.25 -18.59
CA THR A 433 24.86 -17.71 -18.63
C THR A 433 25.15 -18.30 -17.24
N THR A 434 24.36 -19.27 -16.76
CA THR A 434 24.83 -20.42 -15.94
C THR A 434 23.64 -21.28 -15.51
N ALA A 435 23.38 -22.38 -16.23
CA ALA A 435 22.67 -23.56 -15.69
C ALA A 435 22.78 -24.73 -16.69
N LEU A 436 24.00 -25.27 -16.87
CA LEU A 436 24.21 -26.53 -17.57
C LEU A 436 25.08 -27.46 -16.72
N ALA A 437 24.58 -27.85 -15.56
CA ALA A 437 25.21 -28.88 -14.72
C ALA A 437 24.23 -29.39 -13.66
N LEU A 438 23.24 -30.21 -14.01
CA LEU A 438 22.55 -31.07 -13.01
C LEU A 438 21.74 -32.26 -13.56
N CYS A 439 21.59 -32.45 -14.88
CA CYS A 439 20.88 -33.63 -15.42
C CYS A 439 21.73 -34.90 -15.59
N GLY A 440 22.98 -34.94 -15.12
CA GLY A 440 23.92 -36.06 -15.34
C GLY A 440 23.94 -37.17 -14.29
N LEU A 441 23.35 -36.98 -13.10
CA LEU A 441 23.57 -37.89 -11.96
C LEU A 441 22.43 -38.91 -11.69
N GLY A 442 21.26 -38.74 -12.33
CA GLY A 442 20.11 -39.63 -12.10
C GLY A 442 20.15 -40.97 -12.86
N THR A 443 20.79 -41.00 -14.04
CA THR A 443 20.78 -42.18 -14.91
C THR A 443 21.84 -43.23 -14.54
N ALA A 444 22.93 -42.81 -13.87
CA ALA A 444 23.98 -43.72 -13.42
C ALA A 444 23.56 -44.62 -12.24
N PHE A 445 22.68 -44.14 -11.35
CA PHE A 445 22.24 -44.90 -10.18
C PHE A 445 21.24 -46.03 -10.53
N VAL A 446 20.39 -45.81 -11.53
CA VAL A 446 19.39 -46.80 -11.99
C VAL A 446 20.04 -47.94 -12.78
N MET A 447 21.15 -47.67 -13.49
CA MET A 447 21.89 -48.72 -14.20
C MET A 447 22.78 -49.55 -13.26
N HIS A 448 23.33 -48.96 -12.19
CA HIS A 448 24.19 -49.70 -11.25
C HIS A 448 23.40 -50.65 -10.32
N THR A 449 22.14 -50.32 -10.03
CA THR A 449 21.26 -51.15 -9.19
C THR A 449 20.62 -52.33 -9.95
N ARG A 450 20.50 -52.26 -11.28
CA ARG A 450 20.07 -53.39 -12.12
C ARG A 450 21.12 -54.51 -12.26
N ARG A 451 22.40 -54.24 -12.05
CA ARG A 451 23.49 -55.22 -12.26
C ARG A 451 23.74 -56.16 -11.07
N LYS A 452 23.10 -55.96 -9.91
CA LYS A 452 23.29 -56.78 -8.69
C LYS A 452 22.09 -57.68 -8.31
N GLY A 453 21.12 -57.88 -9.20
CA GLY A 453 20.16 -58.99 -9.10
C GLY A 453 19.22 -58.99 -7.88
N LEU A 454 18.94 -57.83 -7.26
CA LEU A 454 18.20 -57.75 -6.00
C LEU A 454 16.68 -57.49 -6.14
N LEU A 455 16.14 -57.53 -7.35
CA LEU A 455 14.70 -57.43 -7.62
C LEU A 455 14.32 -58.46 -8.68
N ARG A 456 13.94 -59.67 -8.24
CA ARG A 456 13.03 -60.53 -9.02
C ARG A 456 11.62 -60.32 -8.47
N PHE A 457 10.70 -59.96 -9.35
CA PHE A 457 9.26 -60.02 -9.10
C PHE A 457 8.79 -61.48 -9.06
#